data_AF-A0A7W9Q874-F1
#
_entry.id   AF-A0A7W9Q874-F1
#
_cell.length_a   1.000
_cell.length_b   1.000
_cell.length_c   1.000
_cell.angle_alpha   90.00
_cell.angle_beta   90.00
_cell.angle_gamma   90.00
#
_symmetry.space_group_name_H-M   'P 1'
#
loop_
_entity.id
_entity.type
_entity.pdbx_description
1 polymer ?
#
loop_
_entity_poly.entity_id
_entity_poly.type
_entity_poly.pdbx_seq_one_letter_code
_entity_poly.pdbx_strand_id
1 'polypeptide(L)'
;MRPGHLPTRYTAGYAFYREGLDQAAGRLAAYVNRSGSDVLDEPATARARSGYLLRGLDCGAVDADEVAELTGLGRAELDRLAGRLAAATDTAAATVAGTTGGTGAPVGADK
;
A
#
# COMPACT_ATOMS: atom_id res chain seq x y z
N MET A 1 0.63 -6.43 31.87
CA MET A 1 1.41 -5.62 30.92
C MET A 1 2.44 -4.83 31.72
N ARG A 2 3.75 -5.02 31.51
CA ARG A 2 4.82 -4.38 32.30
C ARG A 2 5.45 -3.24 31.48
N PRO A 3 5.38 -1.97 31.93
CA PRO A 3 5.84 -0.80 31.16
C PRO A 3 7.32 -0.84 30.76
N GLY A 4 8.17 -1.53 31.53
CA GLY A 4 9.61 -1.62 31.26
C GLY A 4 10.00 -2.46 30.03
N HIS A 5 9.10 -3.26 29.45
CA HIS A 5 9.40 -4.06 28.25
C HIS A 5 8.93 -3.39 26.95
N LEU A 6 8.36 -2.17 27.02
CA LEU A 6 7.94 -1.45 25.82
C LEU A 6 9.14 -1.09 24.92
N PRO A 7 10.27 -0.57 25.45
CA PRO A 7 11.43 -0.24 24.59
C PRO A 7 12.01 -1.49 23.92
N THR A 8 12.20 -2.57 24.67
CA THR A 8 12.80 -3.82 24.16
C THR A 8 11.91 -4.50 23.11
N ARG A 9 10.60 -4.48 23.28
CA ARG A 9 9.67 -5.06 22.28
C ARG A 9 9.60 -4.22 21.01
N TYR A 10 9.70 -2.90 21.13
CA TYR A 10 9.75 -1.99 19.98
C TYR A 10 11.03 -2.21 19.17
N THR A 11 12.20 -2.24 19.82
CA THR A 11 13.47 -2.47 19.13
C THR A 11 13.53 -3.83 18.44
N ALA A 12 12.97 -4.88 19.06
CA ALA A 12 12.91 -6.20 18.45
C ALA A 12 12.02 -6.23 17.19
N GLY A 13 10.87 -5.56 17.22
CA GLY A 13 10.01 -5.42 16.04
C GLY A 13 10.69 -4.64 14.91
N TYR A 14 11.34 -3.53 15.25
CA TYR A 14 12.09 -2.71 14.29
C TYR A 14 13.22 -3.51 13.63
N ALA A 15 14.05 -4.19 14.43
CA ALA A 15 15.15 -5.01 13.93
C ALA A 15 14.66 -6.15 13.01
N PHE A 16 13.56 -6.81 13.39
CA PHE A 16 12.95 -7.87 12.58
C PHE A 16 12.56 -7.41 11.17
N TYR A 17 12.07 -6.17 11.01
CA TYR A 17 11.74 -5.62 9.69
C TYR A 17 12.97 -5.21 8.88
N ARG A 18 14.01 -4.67 9.54
CA ARG A 18 15.26 -4.29 8.86
C ARG A 18 16.08 -5.50 8.41
N GLU A 19 16.23 -6.50 9.26
CA GLU A 19 17.05 -7.69 8.95
C GLU A 19 16.43 -8.56 7.86
N GLY A 20 15.10 -8.56 7.73
CA GLY A 20 14.39 -9.35 6.72
C GLY A 20 14.05 -8.62 5.42
N LEU A 21 14.40 -7.33 5.30
CA LEU A 21 14.00 -6.47 4.19
C LEU A 21 14.47 -7.03 2.84
N ASP A 22 15.77 -7.22 2.65
CA ASP A 22 16.35 -7.66 1.37
C ASP A 22 15.77 -9.01 0.90
N GLN A 23 15.63 -9.94 1.84
CA GLN A 23 15.09 -11.27 1.54
C GLN A 23 13.61 -11.19 1.15
N ALA A 24 12.81 -10.41 1.88
CA ALA A 24 11.39 -10.26 1.61
C ALA A 24 11.15 -9.52 0.28
N ALA A 25 11.89 -8.44 0.04
CA ALA A 25 11.80 -7.60 -1.14
C ALA A 25 12.25 -8.34 -2.40
N GLY A 26 13.42 -8.99 -2.38
CA GLY A 26 13.93 -9.75 -3.53
C GLY A 26 13.01 -10.90 -3.93
N ARG A 27 12.40 -11.57 -2.94
CA ARG A 27 11.40 -12.61 -3.19
C ARG A 27 10.09 -12.08 -3.77
N LEU A 28 9.70 -10.85 -3.43
CA LEU A 28 8.52 -10.21 -4.00
C LEU A 28 8.79 -9.70 -5.42
N ALA A 29 9.95 -9.09 -5.67
CA ALA A 29 10.39 -8.69 -7.01
C ALA A 29 10.45 -9.88 -7.98
N ALA A 30 11.05 -10.99 -7.53
CA ALA A 30 11.09 -12.23 -8.31
C ALA A 30 9.71 -12.81 -8.62
N TYR A 31 8.73 -12.61 -7.72
CA TYR A 31 7.35 -13.01 -7.95
C TYR A 31 6.68 -12.14 -9.01
N VAL A 32 6.79 -10.80 -8.89
CA VAL A 32 6.18 -9.86 -9.86
C VAL A 32 6.77 -10.01 -11.26
N ASN A 33 8.09 -10.17 -11.35
CA ASN A 33 8.76 -10.38 -12.64
C ASN A 33 8.36 -11.70 -13.33
N ARG A 34 7.88 -12.69 -12.57
CA ARG A 34 7.48 -14.02 -13.07
C ARG A 34 5.98 -14.14 -13.36
N SER A 35 5.14 -13.34 -12.70
CA SER A 35 3.67 -13.39 -12.82
C SER A 35 3.11 -12.77 -14.10
N GLY A 36 3.97 -12.29 -15.01
CA GLY A 36 3.58 -12.01 -16.40
C GLY A 36 3.25 -13.26 -17.23
N SER A 37 3.63 -14.45 -16.75
CA SER A 37 3.20 -15.74 -17.31
C SER A 37 2.23 -16.41 -16.33
N ASP A 38 1.00 -16.60 -16.78
CA ASP A 38 -0.15 -17.28 -16.18
C ASP A 38 0.19 -18.55 -15.37
N VAL A 39 0.71 -18.37 -14.14
CA VAL A 39 0.85 -19.45 -13.17
C VAL A 39 0.18 -18.99 -11.88
N LEU A 40 -1.07 -19.41 -11.74
CA LEU A 40 -1.83 -19.53 -10.51
C LEU A 40 -1.00 -20.28 -9.45
N ASP A 41 -0.16 -19.61 -8.65
CA ASP A 41 0.42 -20.11 -7.39
C ASP A 41 1.27 -18.97 -6.77
N GLU A 42 1.01 -18.30 -5.65
CA GLU A 42 0.09 -18.48 -4.53
C GLU A 42 -0.23 -17.04 -4.05
N PRO A 43 -1.44 -16.49 -4.29
CA PRO A 43 -1.76 -15.11 -3.94
C PRO A 43 -1.58 -14.83 -2.43
N ALA A 44 -1.65 -15.88 -1.59
CA ALA A 44 -1.37 -15.78 -0.17
C ALA A 44 0.09 -15.38 0.12
N THR A 45 1.05 -15.83 -0.69
CA THR A 45 2.48 -15.51 -0.49
C THR A 45 2.78 -14.07 -0.85
N ALA A 46 2.23 -13.57 -1.97
CA ALA A 46 2.36 -12.17 -2.36
C ALA A 46 1.70 -11.24 -1.33
N ARG A 47 0.53 -11.64 -0.84
CA ARG A 47 -0.19 -10.93 0.22
C ARG A 47 0.59 -10.85 1.53
N ALA A 48 1.16 -11.98 1.98
CA ALA A 48 1.93 -12.05 3.20
C ALA A 48 3.20 -11.19 3.14
N ARG A 49 3.94 -11.23 2.01
CA ARG A 49 5.15 -10.43 1.82
C ARG A 49 4.84 -8.93 1.71
N SER A 50 3.79 -8.58 0.97
CA SER A 50 3.33 -7.19 0.89
C SER A 50 2.91 -6.69 2.28
N GLY A 51 2.17 -7.50 3.04
CA GLY A 51 1.79 -7.18 4.42
C GLY A 51 2.98 -6.97 5.37
N TYR A 52 4.06 -7.74 5.21
CA TYR A 52 5.30 -7.57 5.97
C TYR A 52 5.98 -6.23 5.67
N LEU A 53 6.16 -5.89 4.39
CA LEU A 53 6.79 -4.62 3.98
C LEU A 53 5.97 -3.42 4.42
N LEU A 54 4.65 -3.49 4.22
CA LEU A 54 3.74 -2.43 4.66
C LEU A 54 3.80 -2.21 6.17
N ARG A 55 3.91 -3.30 6.97
CA ARG A 55 4.08 -3.18 8.42
C ARG A 55 5.42 -2.58 8.83
N GLY A 56 6.49 -2.87 8.10
CA GLY A 56 7.79 -2.23 8.28
C GLY A 56 7.75 -0.72 8.00
N LEU A 57 7.02 -0.31 6.97
CA LEU A 57 6.77 1.10 6.65
C LEU A 57 5.91 1.77 7.74
N ASP A 58 4.82 1.11 8.17
CA ASP A 58 3.89 1.65 9.16
C ASP A 58 4.58 1.87 10.53
N CYS A 59 5.65 1.12 10.85
CA CYS A 59 6.45 1.29 12.07
C CYS A 59 7.73 2.13 11.88
N GLY A 60 8.00 2.62 10.67
CA GLY A 60 9.20 3.40 10.34
C GLY A 60 10.51 2.60 10.38
N ALA A 61 10.43 1.27 10.30
CA ALA A 61 11.63 0.41 10.30
C ALA A 61 12.40 0.46 8.98
N VAL A 62 11.68 0.66 7.88
CA VAL A 62 12.22 0.70 6.51
C VAL A 62 11.64 1.92 5.80
N ASP A 63 12.36 2.42 4.80
CA ASP A 63 11.92 3.60 4.04
C ASP A 63 11.10 3.21 2.80
N ALA A 64 10.22 4.09 2.35
CA ALA A 64 9.41 3.86 1.15
C ALA A 64 10.27 3.81 -0.12
N ASP A 65 11.30 4.64 -0.22
CA ASP A 65 12.22 4.68 -1.35
C ASP A 65 13.09 3.41 -1.38
N GLU A 66 13.59 2.98 -0.22
CA GLU A 66 14.36 1.73 -0.07
C GLU A 66 13.53 0.50 -0.50
N VAL A 67 12.26 0.44 -0.09
CA VAL A 67 11.35 -0.63 -0.51
C VAL A 67 11.06 -0.55 -2.02
N ALA A 68 10.87 0.65 -2.57
CA ALA A 68 10.60 0.85 -3.99
C ALA A 68 11.81 0.45 -4.85
N GLU A 69 13.02 0.78 -4.43
CA GLU A 69 14.26 0.38 -5.11
C GLU A 69 14.44 -1.15 -5.13
N LEU A 70 14.20 -1.82 -4.00
CA LEU A 70 14.41 -3.26 -3.88
C LEU A 70 13.30 -4.10 -4.54
N THR A 71 12.06 -3.61 -4.55
CA THR A 71 10.92 -4.36 -5.08
C THR A 71 10.49 -3.93 -6.49
N GLY A 72 10.83 -2.70 -6.90
CA GLY A 72 10.24 -2.04 -8.06
C GLY A 72 8.78 -1.63 -7.87
N LEU A 73 8.24 -1.69 -6.64
CA LEU A 73 6.83 -1.45 -6.34
C LEU A 73 6.65 -0.24 -5.41
N GLY A 74 5.68 0.60 -5.74
CA GLY A 74 5.23 1.68 -4.86
C GLY A 74 4.34 1.18 -3.73
N ARG A 75 4.09 2.07 -2.75
CA ARG A 75 3.20 1.81 -1.62
C ARG A 75 1.80 1.36 -2.07
N ALA A 76 1.24 1.98 -3.11
CA ALA A 76 -0.09 1.66 -3.62
C ALA A 76 -0.18 0.24 -4.20
N GLU A 77 0.86 -0.21 -4.90
CA GLU A 77 0.98 -1.57 -5.45
C GLU A 77 1.04 -2.60 -4.33
N LEU A 78 1.83 -2.32 -3.28
CA LEU A 78 1.93 -3.17 -2.10
C LEU A 78 0.58 -3.26 -1.36
N ASP A 79 -0.14 -2.14 -1.20
CA ASP A 79 -1.48 -2.12 -0.58
C ASP A 79 -2.51 -2.93 -1.39
N ARG A 80 -2.41 -2.90 -2.73
CA ARG A 80 -3.20 -3.75 -3.63
C ARG A 80 -2.87 -5.24 -3.44
N LEU A 81 -1.59 -5.62 -3.47
CA LEU A 81 -1.15 -7.00 -3.28
C LEU A 81 -1.47 -7.54 -1.88
N ALA A 82 -1.40 -6.70 -0.86
CA ALA A 82 -1.79 -7.04 0.51
C ALA A 82 -3.32 -7.15 0.69
N GLY A 83 -4.10 -6.76 -0.33
CA GLY A 83 -5.56 -6.69 -0.27
C GLY A 83 -6.05 -5.75 0.84
N ARG A 84 -5.28 -4.70 1.16
CA ARG A 84 -5.71 -3.59 2.05
C ARG A 84 -6.57 -2.58 1.31
N LEU A 85 -6.38 -2.48 -0.01
CA LEU A 85 -7.34 -1.87 -0.93
C LEU A 85 -8.38 -2.94 -1.32
N ALA A 86 -9.47 -3.05 -0.57
CA ALA A 86 -10.64 -3.79 -1.03
C ALA A 86 -11.40 -2.95 -2.08
N ALA A 87 -11.48 -3.46 -3.31
CA ALA A 87 -12.49 -3.18 -4.33
C ALA A 87 -12.97 -1.71 -4.52
N ALA A 88 -12.14 -0.84 -5.08
CA ALA A 88 -12.61 0.41 -5.71
C ALA A 88 -12.83 0.24 -7.23
N THR A 89 -13.34 -0.93 -7.65
CA THR A 89 -13.53 -1.26 -9.08
C THR A 89 -14.98 -1.58 -9.43
N ASP A 90 -15.96 -1.05 -8.69
CA ASP A 90 -17.38 -1.19 -9.09
C ASP A 90 -18.24 0.07 -8.95
N THR A 91 -17.67 1.27 -9.16
CA THR A 91 -18.48 2.44 -9.53
C THR A 91 -17.61 3.50 -10.23
N ALA A 92 -17.50 3.44 -11.57
CA ALA A 92 -17.38 4.63 -12.45
C ALA A 92 -17.12 4.27 -13.93
N ALA A 93 -18.08 3.59 -14.57
CA ALA A 93 -18.39 3.67 -16.00
C ALA A 93 -19.72 2.91 -16.18
N ALA A 94 -20.89 3.44 -16.53
CA ALA A 94 -21.30 4.69 -17.18
C ALA A 94 -22.68 5.11 -16.60
N THR A 95 -23.05 6.40 -16.59
CA THR A 95 -23.76 6.99 -17.73
C THR A 95 -23.50 8.50 -17.80
N VAL A 96 -23.11 8.90 -19.01
CA VAL A 96 -22.85 10.26 -19.50
C VAL A 96 -24.15 11.00 -19.77
N ALA A 97 -24.05 12.33 -19.85
CA ALA A 97 -24.99 13.32 -20.39
C ALA A 97 -25.88 13.97 -19.32
N GLY A 98 -25.87 15.28 -19.12
CA GLY A 98 -25.29 16.35 -19.91
C GLY A 98 -26.04 17.63 -19.58
N THR A 99 -25.36 18.76 -19.82
CA THR A 99 -25.94 20.06 -20.22
C THR A 99 -26.81 20.83 -19.22
N THR A 100 -26.25 21.95 -18.76
CA THR A 100 -26.65 23.35 -19.06
C THR A 100 -26.40 24.15 -17.78
N GLY A 101 -25.39 25.00 -17.71
CA GLY A 101 -25.35 26.29 -18.39
C GLY A 101 -25.44 27.35 -17.29
N GLY A 102 -24.40 28.18 -17.17
CA GLY A 102 -24.26 29.13 -16.07
C GLY A 102 -25.23 30.30 -16.11
N THR A 103 -25.17 31.13 -15.07
CA THR A 103 -24.97 32.60 -15.11
C THR A 103 -25.45 33.22 -13.79
N GLY A 104 -24.62 34.09 -13.19
CA GLY A 104 -25.12 35.22 -12.38
C GLY A 104 -24.89 35.16 -10.87
N ALA A 105 -23.78 35.77 -10.42
CA ALA A 105 -23.73 36.47 -9.13
C ALA A 105 -24.61 37.74 -9.18
N PRO A 106 -24.63 38.62 -8.15
CA PRO A 106 -24.91 38.43 -6.72
C PRO A 106 -26.14 39.27 -6.30
N VAL A 107 -26.76 38.97 -5.16
CA VAL A 107 -27.70 39.91 -4.48
C VAL A 107 -27.04 40.25 -3.14
N GLY A 108 -26.61 41.49 -2.88
CA GLY A 108 -27.49 42.65 -2.72
C GLY A 108 -28.24 42.50 -1.40
N ALA A 109 -27.60 42.87 -0.29
CA ALA A 109 -28.02 44.03 0.51
C ALA A 109 -29.50 43.98 0.93
N ASP A 110 -29.77 43.74 2.22
CA ASP A 110 -30.62 44.64 3.00
C ASP A 110 -30.53 44.30 4.50
N LYS A 111 -30.18 45.34 5.28
CA LYS A 111 -30.50 45.66 6.68
C LYS A 111 -30.32 44.66 7.82
#